data_AF-A0A5C2S1L6-F1
#
_entry.id   AF-A0A5C2S1L6-F1
#
_cell.length_a   1.000
_cell.length_b   1.000
_cell.length_c   1.000
_cell.angle_alpha   90.00
_cell.angle_beta   90.00
_cell.angle_gamma   90.00
#
_symmetry.space_group_name_H-M   'P 1'
#
loop_
_entity.id
_entity.type
_entity.pdbx_description
1 polymer ?
#
loop_
_entity_poly.entity_id
_entity_poly.type
_entity_poly.pdbx_seq_one_letter_code
_entity_poly.pdbx_strand_id
1 'polypeptide(L)'
;MSASVASSSLAPNTGDIYDVPRDKIVPQGPRPTRAYGIIIDEECIHHRALILLKEEGQDPEQMTPTELRKAVRDMMAFTLTTIPGDVYHEVPGLPRFRRNLLLMSESQGTYLLVFKDDSSHYAMQSHLDPEDVKKAKVFLGLQRQAAKWHYVTGAVY
;
A
#
# COMPACT_ATOMS: atom_id res chain seq x y z
N MET A 1 -42.94 28.91 19.58
CA MET A 1 -41.86 29.35 18.69
C MET A 1 -40.56 28.76 19.19
N SER A 2 -39.80 28.20 18.25
CA SER A 2 -38.68 27.28 18.42
C SER A 2 -37.46 27.91 19.09
N ALA A 3 -36.76 27.14 19.92
CA ALA A 3 -35.34 27.30 20.17
C ALA A 3 -34.69 25.94 19.91
N SER A 4 -34.15 25.77 18.70
CA SER A 4 -33.42 24.59 18.27
C SER A 4 -32.04 24.60 18.93
N VAL A 5 -31.76 23.56 19.70
CA VAL A 5 -30.41 23.26 20.20
C VAL A 5 -29.57 22.90 18.99
N ALA A 6 -28.56 23.72 18.68
CA ALA A 6 -27.54 23.38 17.71
C ALA A 6 -26.71 22.24 18.29
N SER A 7 -27.07 21.02 17.93
CA SER A 7 -26.25 19.83 18.15
C SER A 7 -25.05 19.94 17.23
N SER A 8 -23.96 20.53 17.74
CA SER A 8 -22.65 20.46 17.11
C SER A 8 -22.20 19.01 17.21
N SER A 9 -22.54 18.18 16.21
CA SER A 9 -21.93 16.88 16.04
C SER A 9 -20.46 17.10 15.71
N LEU A 10 -19.63 17.06 16.74
CA LEU A 10 -18.20 16.79 16.62
C LEU A 10 -18.09 15.45 15.89
N ALA A 11 -17.85 15.52 14.58
CA ALA A 11 -17.32 14.38 13.86
C ALA A 11 -16.06 13.93 14.62
N PRO A 12 -15.92 12.65 14.96
CA PRO A 12 -14.72 12.18 15.62
C PRO A 12 -13.53 12.55 14.74
N ASN A 13 -12.53 13.16 15.36
CA ASN A 13 -11.25 13.51 14.75
C ASN A 13 -10.55 12.20 14.35
N THR A 14 -10.92 11.64 13.20
CA THR A 14 -10.11 10.66 12.49
C THR A 14 -8.87 11.42 12.03
N GLY A 15 -7.87 11.50 12.91
CA GLY A 15 -6.53 11.85 12.47
C GLY A 15 -6.21 10.97 11.27
N ASP A 16 -5.78 11.60 10.17
CA ASP A 16 -5.41 10.90 8.95
C ASP A 16 -4.54 9.70 9.34
N ILE A 17 -5.06 8.49 9.11
CA ILE A 17 -4.35 7.22 9.38
C ILE A 17 -3.04 7.17 8.57
N TYR A 18 -2.91 8.08 7.59
CA TYR A 18 -1.78 8.29 6.71
C TYR A 18 -0.83 9.43 7.12
N ASP A 19 -1.13 10.22 8.17
CA ASP A 19 -0.22 11.26 8.67
C ASP A 19 0.83 10.64 9.61
N VAL A 20 1.78 9.94 8.99
CA VAL A 20 2.91 9.33 9.69
C VAL A 20 3.89 10.44 10.08
N PRO A 21 4.24 10.60 11.37
CA PRO A 21 5.26 11.54 11.80
C PRO A 21 6.55 11.37 10.99
N ARG A 22 7.12 12.48 10.49
CA ARG A 22 8.27 12.46 9.57
C ARG A 22 9.50 11.77 10.16
N ASP A 23 9.65 11.78 11.46
CA ASP A 23 10.70 11.09 12.22
C ASP A 23 10.60 9.57 12.17
N LYS A 24 9.43 9.02 11.81
CA LYS A 24 9.21 7.58 11.61
C LYS A 24 9.48 7.12 10.18
N ILE A 25 9.80 8.04 9.26
CA ILE A 25 10.13 7.74 7.87
C ILE A 25 11.64 7.60 7.74
N VAL A 26 12.09 6.48 7.15
CA VAL A 26 13.51 6.25 6.86
C VAL A 26 13.99 7.25 5.80
N PRO A 27 15.06 8.02 6.05
CA PRO A 27 15.59 8.96 5.07
C PRO A 27 16.06 8.26 3.79
N GLN A 28 15.52 8.69 2.64
CA GLN A 28 15.90 8.21 1.31
C GLN A 28 16.73 9.26 0.57
N GLY A 29 17.67 8.81 -0.26
CA GLY A 29 18.37 9.68 -1.19
C GLY A 29 17.62 9.83 -2.51
N PRO A 30 18.17 10.59 -3.47
CA PRO A 30 17.42 11.08 -4.63
C PRO A 30 16.92 9.96 -5.55
N ARG A 31 17.73 8.95 -5.85
CA ARG A 31 17.35 7.83 -6.74
C ARG A 31 18.04 6.53 -6.31
N PRO A 32 17.30 5.43 -6.14
CA PRO A 32 17.90 4.12 -5.92
C PRO A 32 18.28 3.49 -7.26
N THR A 33 19.31 2.66 -7.27
CA THR A 33 19.59 1.73 -8.37
C THR A 33 19.01 0.35 -8.11
N ARG A 34 18.85 -0.01 -6.83
CA ARG A 34 18.23 -1.25 -6.39
C ARG A 34 17.30 -1.03 -5.20
N ALA A 35 16.23 -1.79 -5.17
CA ALA A 35 15.31 -1.85 -4.04
C ALA A 35 15.02 -3.31 -3.66
N TYR A 36 14.94 -3.57 -2.35
CA TYR A 36 14.53 -4.85 -1.80
C TYR A 36 13.05 -4.81 -1.51
N GLY A 37 12.32 -5.81 -1.99
CA GLY A 37 10.86 -5.81 -1.86
C GLY A 37 10.21 -7.04 -2.46
N ILE A 38 8.90 -6.92 -2.64
CA ILE A 38 8.03 -7.93 -3.27
C ILE A 38 7.28 -7.30 -4.43
N ILE A 39 7.08 -8.09 -5.49
CA ILE A 39 6.35 -7.64 -6.67
C ILE A 39 4.86 -7.80 -6.43
N ILE A 40 4.13 -6.70 -6.61
CA ILE A 40 2.69 -6.63 -6.66
C ILE A 40 2.31 -6.61 -8.14
N ASP A 41 1.55 -7.61 -8.56
CA ASP A 41 1.01 -7.72 -9.91
C ASP A 41 -0.49 -7.42 -9.94
N GLU A 42 -1.07 -7.43 -11.15
CA GLU A 42 -2.48 -7.16 -11.37
C GLU A 42 -3.40 -8.11 -10.60
N GLU A 43 -3.01 -9.39 -10.43
CA GLU A 43 -3.79 -10.37 -9.68
C GLU A 43 -3.84 -10.00 -8.19
N CYS A 44 -2.71 -9.62 -7.59
CA CYS A 44 -2.65 -9.13 -6.22
C CYS A 44 -3.51 -7.86 -6.03
N ILE A 45 -3.41 -6.90 -6.95
CA ILE A 45 -4.18 -5.65 -6.92
C ILE A 45 -5.67 -5.93 -7.03
N HIS A 46 -6.07 -6.80 -7.97
CA HIS A 46 -7.45 -7.20 -8.16
C HIS A 46 -8.02 -7.90 -6.91
N HIS A 47 -7.26 -8.82 -6.30
CA HIS A 47 -7.68 -9.48 -5.08
C HIS A 47 -7.88 -8.49 -3.91
N ARG A 48 -6.94 -7.56 -3.71
CA ARG A 48 -7.07 -6.50 -2.69
C ARG A 48 -8.22 -5.55 -3.00
N ALA A 49 -8.45 -5.22 -4.27
CA ALA A 49 -9.59 -4.40 -4.68
C ALA A 49 -10.93 -5.04 -4.31
N LEU A 50 -11.09 -6.35 -4.49
CA LEU A 50 -12.31 -7.06 -4.05
C LEU A 50 -12.52 -7.01 -2.54
N ILE A 51 -11.44 -7.05 -1.75
CA ILE A 51 -11.51 -6.94 -0.29
C ILE A 51 -11.93 -5.52 0.10
N LEU A 52 -11.26 -4.49 -0.44
CA LEU A 52 -11.57 -3.09 -0.18
C LEU A 52 -13.00 -2.74 -0.59
N LEU A 53 -13.49 -3.28 -1.72
CA LEU A 53 -14.87 -3.10 -2.15
C LEU A 53 -15.88 -3.55 -1.09
N LYS A 54 -15.64 -4.71 -0.46
CA LYS A 54 -16.45 -5.22 0.65
C LYS A 54 -16.31 -4.37 1.91
N GLU A 55 -15.10 -3.91 2.23
CA GLU A 55 -14.83 -3.04 3.39
C GLU A 55 -15.54 -1.68 3.26
N GLU A 56 -15.66 -1.15 2.04
CA GLU A 56 -16.45 0.04 1.70
C GLU A 56 -17.98 -0.23 1.66
N GLY A 57 -18.41 -1.43 2.06
CA GLY A 57 -19.82 -1.80 2.16
C GLY A 57 -20.49 -2.16 0.82
N GLN A 58 -19.70 -2.35 -0.24
CA GLN A 58 -20.20 -2.81 -1.53
C GLN A 58 -20.05 -4.33 -1.63
N ASP A 59 -21.15 -5.04 -1.83
CA ASP A 59 -21.15 -6.49 -1.94
C ASP A 59 -20.99 -6.93 -3.42
N PRO A 60 -19.86 -7.54 -3.82
CA PRO A 60 -19.64 -8.04 -5.17
C PRO A 60 -20.69 -9.04 -5.64
N GLU A 61 -21.31 -9.79 -4.71
CA GLU A 61 -22.30 -10.82 -5.04
C GLU A 61 -23.65 -10.24 -5.46
N GLN A 62 -23.91 -8.97 -5.12
CA GLN A 62 -25.14 -8.25 -5.47
C GLN A 62 -25.01 -7.47 -6.78
N MET A 63 -23.84 -7.46 -7.40
CA MET A 63 -23.57 -6.71 -8.63
C MET A 63 -23.79 -7.58 -9.87
N THR A 64 -24.26 -6.96 -10.96
CA THR A 64 -24.18 -7.61 -12.28
C THR A 64 -22.71 -7.76 -12.70
N PRO A 65 -22.39 -8.68 -13.63
CA PRO A 65 -21.02 -8.84 -14.12
C PRO A 65 -20.40 -7.57 -14.70
N THR A 66 -21.21 -6.68 -15.30
CA THR A 66 -20.72 -5.41 -15.86
C THR A 66 -20.44 -4.38 -14.77
N GLU A 67 -21.32 -4.26 -13.78
CA GLU A 67 -21.12 -3.39 -12.63
C GLU A 67 -19.89 -3.82 -11.82
N LEU A 68 -19.76 -5.13 -11.55
CA LEU A 68 -18.63 -5.67 -10.83
C LEU A 68 -17.31 -5.37 -11.54
N ARG A 69 -17.23 -5.59 -12.86
CA ARG A 69 -16.02 -5.26 -13.63
C ARG A 69 -15.67 -3.78 -13.53
N LYS A 70 -16.66 -2.89 -13.58
CA LYS A 70 -16.43 -1.45 -13.44
C LYS A 70 -15.96 -1.10 -12.02
N ALA A 71 -16.67 -1.58 -11.01
CA ALA A 71 -16.37 -1.30 -9.61
C ALA A 71 -14.98 -1.80 -9.22
N VAL A 72 -14.61 -3.02 -9.63
CA VAL A 72 -13.27 -3.56 -9.39
C VAL A 72 -12.21 -2.74 -10.10
N ARG A 73 -12.42 -2.36 -11.36
CA ARG A 73 -11.44 -1.53 -12.09
C ARG A 73 -11.22 -0.18 -11.41
N ASP A 74 -12.28 0.48 -10.97
CA ASP A 74 -12.19 1.75 -10.24
C ASP A 74 -11.47 1.55 -8.89
N MET A 75 -11.79 0.45 -8.19
CA MET A 75 -11.18 0.09 -6.92
C MET A 75 -9.70 -0.29 -7.05
N MET A 76 -9.27 -0.94 -8.13
CA MET A 76 -7.86 -1.26 -8.36
C MET A 76 -6.95 -0.02 -8.38
N ALA A 77 -7.43 1.09 -8.94
CA ALA A 77 -6.70 2.35 -8.91
C ALA A 77 -6.58 2.91 -7.48
N PHE A 78 -7.65 2.81 -6.69
CA PHE A 78 -7.63 3.19 -5.27
C PHE A 78 -6.70 2.29 -4.45
N THR A 79 -6.79 0.97 -4.62
CA THR A 79 -5.94 -0.04 -3.98
C THR A 79 -4.45 0.27 -4.12
N LEU A 80 -4.00 0.70 -5.30
CA LEU A 80 -2.60 1.07 -5.51
C LEU A 80 -2.13 2.21 -4.60
N THR A 81 -3.02 3.14 -4.25
CA THR A 81 -2.71 4.26 -3.36
C THR A 81 -2.72 3.88 -1.88
N THR A 82 -3.46 2.83 -1.50
CA THR A 82 -3.62 2.41 -0.11
C THR A 82 -2.68 1.28 0.29
N ILE A 83 -2.30 0.37 -0.63
CA ILE A 83 -1.51 -0.84 -0.32
C ILE A 83 -0.33 -0.55 0.62
N PRO A 84 0.55 0.44 0.37
CA PRO A 84 1.67 0.69 1.28
C PRO A 84 1.21 1.07 2.69
N GLY A 85 0.17 1.91 2.79
CA GLY A 85 -0.45 2.31 4.05
C GLY A 85 -1.05 1.12 4.80
N ASP A 86 -1.83 0.29 4.09
CA ASP A 86 -2.48 -0.89 4.64
C ASP A 86 -1.46 -1.91 5.16
N VAL A 87 -0.39 -2.15 4.39
CA VAL A 87 0.71 -3.02 4.81
C VAL A 87 1.43 -2.48 6.04
N TYR A 88 1.65 -1.16 6.11
CA TYR A 88 2.26 -0.55 7.30
C TYR A 88 1.34 -0.52 8.52
N HIS A 89 0.02 -0.54 8.31
CA HIS A 89 -0.95 -0.66 9.38
C HIS A 89 -0.95 -2.09 9.95
N GLU A 90 -1.00 -3.08 9.06
CA GLU A 90 -0.99 -4.51 9.44
C GLU A 90 0.37 -4.95 10.01
N VAL A 91 1.47 -4.39 9.51
CA VAL A 91 2.84 -4.78 9.87
C VAL A 91 3.63 -3.55 10.33
N PRO A 92 3.38 -3.05 11.54
CA PRO A 92 3.96 -1.79 12.03
C PRO A 92 5.48 -1.85 12.25
N GLY A 93 6.07 -3.05 12.32
CA GLY A 93 7.53 -3.25 12.42
C GLY A 93 8.29 -3.03 11.11
N LEU A 94 7.59 -2.95 9.96
CA LEU A 94 8.24 -2.62 8.70
C LEU A 94 8.80 -1.19 8.70
N PRO A 95 10.00 -0.98 8.17
CA PRO A 95 10.53 0.36 7.96
C PRO A 95 9.65 1.12 6.95
N ARG A 96 9.28 2.35 7.30
CA ARG A 96 8.41 3.19 6.47
C ARG A 96 9.23 4.06 5.54
N PHE A 97 8.94 3.96 4.25
CA PHE A 97 9.59 4.74 3.19
C PHE A 97 8.57 5.67 2.53
N ARG A 98 9.02 6.81 2.00
CA ARG A 98 8.17 7.67 1.16
C ARG A 98 7.99 7.08 -0.22
N ARG A 99 9.10 6.66 -0.86
CA ARG A 99 9.03 5.83 -2.05
C ARG A 99 8.93 4.38 -1.59
N ASN A 100 7.70 3.98 -1.31
CA ASN A 100 7.35 2.65 -0.82
C ASN A 100 6.72 1.78 -1.91
N LEU A 101 6.31 2.36 -3.03
CA LEU A 101 5.81 1.63 -4.20
C LEU A 101 6.49 2.18 -5.45
N LEU A 102 7.04 1.30 -6.28
CA LEU A 102 7.71 1.68 -7.53
C LEU A 102 7.05 0.97 -8.71
N LEU A 103 6.73 1.69 -9.78
CA LEU A 103 6.26 1.08 -11.02
C LEU A 103 7.44 0.39 -11.73
N MET A 104 7.35 -0.93 -11.88
CA MET A 104 8.40 -1.77 -12.48
C MET A 104 8.17 -2.00 -13.97
N SER A 105 6.91 -2.17 -14.38
CA SER A 105 6.53 -2.37 -15.79
C SER A 105 5.13 -1.87 -16.02
N GLU A 106 4.99 -0.80 -16.81
CA GLU A 106 3.69 -0.21 -17.16
C GLU A 106 2.84 -1.19 -17.98
N SER A 107 3.44 -1.85 -18.98
CA SER A 107 2.72 -2.80 -19.85
C SER A 107 2.20 -4.03 -19.12
N GLN A 108 2.82 -4.40 -17.99
CA GLN A 108 2.40 -5.53 -17.17
C GLN A 108 1.66 -5.11 -15.89
N GLY A 109 1.53 -3.81 -15.63
CA GLY A 109 0.95 -3.29 -14.39
C GLY A 109 1.64 -3.83 -13.13
N THR A 110 2.97 -4.04 -13.16
CA THR A 110 3.69 -4.57 -12.00
C THR A 110 4.39 -3.48 -11.21
N TYR A 111 4.29 -3.59 -9.90
CA TYR A 111 4.86 -2.67 -8.93
C TYR A 111 5.76 -3.41 -7.95
N LEU A 112 6.71 -2.70 -7.34
CA LEU A 112 7.55 -3.20 -6.26
C LEU A 112 7.17 -2.48 -4.97
N LEU A 113 6.66 -3.23 -3.98
CA LEU A 113 6.55 -2.73 -2.62
C LEU A 113 7.94 -2.76 -1.97
N VAL A 114 8.47 -1.58 -1.66
CA VAL A 114 9.83 -1.37 -1.20
C VAL A 114 9.92 -1.50 0.31
N PHE A 115 10.76 -2.43 0.76
CA PHE A 115 11.13 -2.57 2.17
C PHE A 115 12.51 -1.99 2.49
N LYS A 116 13.40 -1.90 1.49
CA LYS A 116 14.70 -1.21 1.58
C LYS A 116 15.11 -0.69 0.21
N ASP A 117 15.95 0.34 0.17
CA ASP A 117 16.60 0.76 -1.07
C ASP A 117 18.06 1.18 -0.85
N ASP A 118 18.80 1.33 -1.94
CA ASP A 118 20.21 1.72 -1.91
C ASP A 118 20.47 3.21 -2.11
N SER A 119 19.44 4.05 -1.99
CA SER A 119 19.55 5.49 -2.27
C SER A 119 20.25 6.28 -1.16
N SER A 120 20.32 5.74 0.05
CA SER A 120 21.02 6.35 1.18
C SER A 120 21.60 5.29 2.11
N HIS A 121 22.54 5.69 2.97
CA HIS A 121 23.05 4.82 4.03
C HIS A 121 21.93 4.34 4.97
N TYR A 122 21.01 5.24 5.37
CA TYR A 122 19.91 4.91 6.27
C TYR A 122 18.91 3.94 5.64
N ALA A 123 18.56 4.13 4.37
CA ALA A 123 17.68 3.24 3.62
C ALA A 123 18.30 1.83 3.45
N MET A 124 19.59 1.77 3.13
CA MET A 124 20.30 0.51 2.94
C MET A 124 20.48 -0.25 4.26
N GLN A 125 20.69 0.46 5.37
CA GLN A 125 20.94 -0.12 6.68
C GLN A 125 19.69 -0.24 7.56
N SER A 126 18.50 0.14 7.04
CA SER A 126 17.26 0.00 7.80
C SER A 126 17.06 -1.43 8.29
N HIS A 127 16.66 -1.57 9.55
CA HIS A 127 16.32 -2.87 10.09
C HIS A 127 15.09 -3.41 9.36
N LEU A 128 15.13 -4.70 9.01
CA LEU A 128 14.04 -5.40 8.37
C LEU A 128 13.97 -6.81 8.96
N ASP A 129 12.97 -7.04 9.81
CA ASP A 129 12.72 -8.36 10.40
C ASP A 129 12.13 -9.30 9.32
N PRO A 130 12.74 -10.47 9.07
CA PRO A 130 12.17 -11.48 8.19
C PRO A 130 10.72 -11.89 8.52
N GLU A 131 10.33 -11.91 9.80
CA GLU A 131 8.96 -12.25 10.20
C GLU A 131 7.97 -11.14 9.81
N ASP A 132 8.38 -9.88 9.80
CA ASP A 132 7.53 -8.78 9.31
C ASP A 132 7.36 -8.85 7.79
N VAL A 133 8.41 -9.19 7.05
CA VAL A 133 8.31 -9.46 5.60
C VAL A 133 7.33 -10.60 5.33
N LYS A 134 7.36 -11.65 6.15
CA LYS A 134 6.44 -12.79 6.05
C LYS A 134 4.99 -12.37 6.33
N LYS A 135 4.73 -11.58 7.37
CA LYS A 135 3.38 -11.03 7.65
C LYS A 135 2.86 -10.19 6.48
N ALA A 136 3.70 -9.33 5.91
CA ALA A 136 3.32 -8.49 4.77
C ALA A 136 2.94 -9.34 3.54
N LYS A 137 3.70 -10.40 3.28
CA LYS A 137 3.37 -11.37 2.22
C LYS A 137 2.06 -12.13 2.51
N VAL A 138 1.78 -12.47 3.76
CA VAL A 138 0.51 -13.12 4.16
C VAL A 138 -0.66 -12.18 3.89
N PHE A 139 -0.56 -10.92 4.32
CA PHE A 139 -1.57 -9.89 4.10
C PHE A 139 -1.89 -9.69 2.61
N LEU A 140 -0.86 -9.69 1.75
CA LEU A 140 -1.00 -9.52 0.31
C LEU A 140 -1.37 -10.79 -0.46
N GLY A 141 -1.45 -11.96 0.21
CA GLY A 141 -1.66 -13.24 -0.48
C GLY A 141 -0.46 -13.75 -1.29
N LEU A 142 0.74 -13.23 -1.03
CA LEU A 142 1.98 -13.49 -1.78
C LEU A 142 2.94 -14.43 -1.04
N GLN A 143 2.45 -15.38 -0.23
CA GLN A 143 3.31 -16.16 0.68
C GLN A 143 4.39 -16.99 -0.05
N ARG A 144 4.10 -17.39 -1.29
CA ARG A 144 5.01 -18.19 -2.14
C ARG A 144 6.10 -17.36 -2.83
N GLN A 145 5.94 -16.04 -2.93
CA GLN A 145 6.90 -15.16 -3.60
C GLN A 145 8.07 -14.83 -2.65
N ALA A 146 9.31 -14.90 -3.12
CA ALA A 146 10.46 -14.45 -2.32
C ALA A 146 10.60 -12.92 -2.41
N ALA A 147 10.82 -12.26 -1.27
CA ALA A 147 11.33 -10.90 -1.27
C ALA A 147 12.80 -10.91 -1.69
N LYS A 148 13.21 -9.98 -2.56
CA LYS A 148 14.58 -9.92 -3.08
C LYS A 148 14.95 -8.52 -3.55
N TRP A 149 16.21 -8.33 -3.88
CA TRP A 149 16.70 -7.11 -4.54
C TRP A 149 16.31 -7.11 -6.02
N HIS A 150 15.81 -5.97 -6.49
CA HIS A 150 15.44 -5.69 -7.87
C HIS A 150 16.23 -4.47 -8.37
N TYR A 151 16.62 -4.47 -9.64
CA TYR A 151 17.11 -3.27 -10.30
C TYR A 151 15.95 -2.32 -10.61
N VAL A 152 16.10 -1.04 -10.28
CA VAL A 152 15.02 -0.02 -10.36
C VAL A 152 15.47 1.27 -11.04
N THR A 153 16.58 1.25 -11.79
CA THR A 153 17.16 2.42 -12.46
C THR A 153 16.26 3.11 -13.49
N GLY A 154 15.17 2.46 -13.90
CA GLY A 154 14.12 3.03 -14.76
C GLY A 154 12.71 3.00 -14.15
N ALA A 155 12.59 2.63 -12.87
CA ALA A 155 11.29 2.62 -12.20
C ALA A 155 10.83 4.05 -11.89
N VAL A 156 9.52 4.29 -12.01
CA VAL A 156 8.89 5.57 -11.68
C VAL A 156 8.26 5.45 -10.30
N TYR A 157 8.37 6.53 -9.50
CA TYR A 157 7.85 6.62 -8.13
C TYR A 157 6.71 7.64 -8.05
#